data_AF-A0A8I1B7M7-F1
#
_entry.id   AF-A0A8I1B7M7-F1
#
_cell.length_a   1.000
_cell.length_b   1.000
_cell.length_c   1.000
_cell.angle_alpha   90.00
_cell.angle_beta   90.00
_cell.angle_gamma   90.00
#
_symmetry.space_group_name_H-M   'P 1'
#
loop_
_entity.id
_entity.type
_entity.pdbx_description
1 polymer ?
#
loop_
_entity_poly.entity_id
_entity_poly.type
_entity_poly.pdbx_seq_one_letter_code
_entity_poly.pdbx_strand_id
1 'polypeptide(L)'
;KFIGLPVGEVLKVGKDFLDVEVSETLTNGDGLNVMIKREIVGFRANTVEKTGENRYRVWPNEMPADLHKVRPHQPLNRNLDHNWQQALLKTSSERRIAVDIELSGWQEQLVLTMTSEEGVSVTHTLDGE
;
A
#
# COMPACT_ATOMS: atom_id res chain seq x y z
N LYS A 1 0.31 -4.86 -21.22
CA LYS A 1 -0.38 -3.95 -20.28
C LYS A 1 -1.17 -4.79 -19.30
N PHE A 2 -0.99 -4.58 -17.99
CA PHE A 2 -1.72 -5.30 -16.95
C PHE A 2 -3.06 -4.62 -16.69
N ILE A 3 -4.16 -5.37 -16.72
CA ILE A 3 -5.54 -4.86 -16.55
C ILE A 3 -5.84 -4.56 -15.08
N GLY A 4 -5.23 -5.29 -14.15
CA GLY A 4 -5.55 -5.14 -12.73
C GLY A 4 -6.91 -5.73 -12.36
N LEU A 5 -7.44 -5.31 -11.22
CA LEU A 5 -8.70 -5.82 -10.66
C LEU A 5 -9.87 -4.88 -11.01
N PRO A 6 -11.07 -5.42 -11.28
CA PRO A 6 -12.26 -4.60 -11.45
C PRO A 6 -12.61 -3.93 -10.12
N VAL A 7 -12.73 -2.60 -10.13
CA VAL A 7 -13.07 -1.82 -8.94
C VAL A 7 -14.39 -1.08 -9.07
N GLY A 8 -14.98 -1.04 -10.26
CA GLY A 8 -16.24 -0.36 -10.50
C GLY A 8 -16.48 -0.05 -11.97
N GLU A 9 -17.13 1.07 -12.24
CA GLU A 9 -17.51 1.51 -13.57
C GLU A 9 -17.43 3.02 -13.76
N VAL A 10 -17.28 3.45 -15.01
CA VAL A 10 -17.33 4.85 -15.40
C VAL A 10 -18.78 5.27 -15.61
N LEU A 11 -19.27 6.24 -14.83
CA LEU A 11 -20.61 6.80 -14.99
C LEU A 11 -20.64 7.86 -16.10
N LYS A 12 -19.63 8.73 -16.13
CA LYS A 12 -19.55 9.84 -17.08
C LYS A 12 -18.11 10.25 -17.33
N VAL A 13 -17.82 10.65 -18.56
CA VAL A 13 -16.57 11.32 -18.92
C VAL A 13 -16.83 12.80 -19.15
N GLY A 14 -16.15 13.64 -18.36
CA GLY A 14 -16.14 15.09 -18.49
C GLY A 14 -15.07 15.58 -19.48
N LYS A 15 -14.71 16.85 -19.38
CA LYS A 15 -13.64 17.45 -20.21
C LYS A 15 -12.26 16.91 -19.83
N ASP A 16 -12.01 16.83 -18.53
CA ASP A 16 -10.72 16.53 -17.91
C ASP A 16 -10.84 15.58 -16.70
N PHE A 17 -12.04 15.04 -16.47
CA PHE A 17 -12.34 14.16 -15.35
C PHE A 17 -13.25 13.00 -15.77
N LEU A 18 -13.33 12.00 -14.90
CA LEU A 18 -14.28 10.90 -14.97
C LEU A 18 -15.08 10.87 -13.67
N ASP A 19 -16.40 10.81 -13.76
CA ASP A 19 -17.25 10.41 -12.64
C ASP A 19 -17.38 8.88 -12.68
N VAL A 20 -17.07 8.23 -11.56
CA VAL A 20 -17.01 6.77 -11.44
C VAL A 20 -17.78 6.31 -10.21
N GLU A 21 -18.31 5.09 -10.28
CA GLU A 21 -18.89 4.37 -9.15
C GLU A 21 -18.02 3.14 -8.87
N VAL A 22 -17.58 2.96 -7.63
CA VAL A 22 -16.58 1.96 -7.25
C VAL A 22 -16.94 1.27 -5.95
N SER A 23 -16.59 -0.01 -5.83
CA SER A 23 -16.74 -0.79 -4.60
C SER A 23 -15.61 -0.56 -3.60
N GLU A 24 -14.48 0.00 -4.06
CA GLU A 24 -13.28 0.22 -3.27
C GLU A 24 -12.93 1.70 -3.20
N THR A 25 -12.25 2.11 -2.13
CA THR A 25 -11.83 3.51 -1.96
C THR A 25 -10.70 3.84 -2.93
N LEU A 26 -10.88 4.91 -3.71
CA LEU A 26 -9.84 5.44 -4.61
C LEU A 26 -9.00 6.51 -3.90
N THR A 27 -7.72 6.58 -4.26
CA THR A 27 -6.76 7.54 -3.71
C THR A 27 -5.93 8.21 -4.80
N ASN A 28 -5.42 9.41 -4.52
CA ASN A 28 -4.49 10.09 -5.42
C ASN A 28 -3.27 9.20 -5.67
N GLY A 29 -2.85 9.13 -6.93
CA GLY A 29 -1.72 8.33 -7.37
C GLY A 29 -2.07 6.93 -7.88
N ASP A 30 -3.33 6.48 -7.72
CA ASP A 30 -3.77 5.18 -8.23
C ASP A 30 -3.62 5.06 -9.75
N GLY A 31 -3.30 3.87 -10.22
CA GLY A 31 -3.34 3.49 -11.61
C GLY A 31 -4.69 2.88 -11.94
N LEU A 32 -5.40 3.50 -12.87
CA LEU A 32 -6.71 3.07 -13.34
C LEU A 32 -6.67 2.79 -14.84
N ASN A 33 -7.56 1.93 -15.31
CA ASN A 33 -7.72 1.69 -16.75
C ASN A 33 -9.13 1.24 -17.12
N VAL A 34 -9.44 1.44 -18.40
CA VAL A 34 -10.68 1.01 -19.05
C VAL A 34 -10.35 0.29 -20.34
N MET A 35 -11.17 -0.69 -20.73
CA MET A 35 -10.98 -1.44 -21.96
C MET A 35 -11.84 -0.85 -23.08
N ILE A 36 -11.25 -0.07 -23.98
CA ILE A 36 -11.97 0.55 -25.10
C ILE A 36 -11.79 -0.34 -26.33
N LYS A 37 -12.88 -0.96 -26.78
CA LYS A 37 -12.88 -2.01 -27.81
C LYS A 37 -12.00 -3.20 -27.42
N ARG A 38 -10.73 -3.20 -27.82
CA ARG A 38 -9.73 -4.25 -27.53
C ARG A 38 -8.43 -3.67 -26.98
N GLU A 39 -8.44 -2.38 -26.63
CA GLU A 39 -7.27 -1.68 -26.13
C GLU A 39 -7.45 -1.23 -24.69
N ILE A 40 -6.40 -1.44 -23.89
CA ILE A 40 -6.36 -0.99 -22.50
C ILE A 40 -5.85 0.45 -22.50
N VAL A 41 -6.73 1.36 -22.12
CA VAL A 41 -6.42 2.77 -21.93
C VAL A 41 -6.28 3.00 -20.44
N GLY A 42 -5.03 3.19 -20.00
CA GLY A 42 -4.68 3.42 -18.61
C GLY A 42 -4.32 4.87 -18.36
N PHE A 43 -4.55 5.33 -17.14
CA PHE A 43 -4.21 6.66 -16.67
C PHE A 43 -3.88 6.62 -15.18
N ARG A 44 -3.14 7.62 -14.69
CA ARG A 44 -2.88 7.78 -13.26
C ARG A 44 -3.82 8.82 -12.69
N ALA A 45 -4.52 8.48 -11.61
CA ALA A 45 -5.35 9.43 -10.88
C ALA A 45 -4.46 10.49 -10.23
N ASN A 46 -4.56 11.73 -10.69
CA ASN A 46 -3.87 12.87 -10.08
C ASN A 46 -4.67 13.42 -8.90
N THR A 47 -5.97 13.62 -9.12
CA THR A 47 -6.90 14.08 -8.09
C THR A 47 -8.10 13.13 -8.03
N VAL A 48 -8.48 12.72 -6.82
CA VAL A 48 -9.67 11.92 -6.54
C VAL A 48 -10.50 12.68 -5.52
N GLU A 49 -11.74 13.04 -5.89
CA GLU A 49 -12.69 13.71 -5.02
C GLU A 49 -13.91 12.81 -4.80
N LYS A 50 -14.31 12.60 -3.56
CA LYS A 50 -15.51 11.84 -3.23
C LYS A 50 -16.76 12.71 -3.44
N THR A 51 -17.62 12.30 -4.37
CA THR A 51 -18.85 13.04 -4.71
C THR A 51 -20.11 12.42 -4.12
N GLY A 52 -20.04 11.21 -3.59
CA GLY A 52 -21.14 10.52 -2.92
C GLY A 52 -20.72 9.20 -2.29
N GLU A 53 -21.69 8.40 -1.85
CA GLU A 53 -21.43 7.02 -1.45
C GLU A 53 -20.96 6.23 -2.67
N ASN A 54 -19.78 5.61 -2.57
CA ASN A 54 -19.13 4.86 -3.65
C ASN A 54 -18.89 5.65 -4.95
N ARG A 55 -19.06 6.98 -4.94
CA ARG A 55 -18.90 7.83 -6.12
C ARG A 55 -17.74 8.78 -5.99
N TYR A 56 -16.93 8.82 -7.03
CA TYR A 56 -15.76 9.66 -7.09
C TYR A 56 -15.69 10.40 -8.42
N ARG A 57 -15.16 11.61 -8.37
CA ARG A 57 -14.63 12.31 -9.53
C ARG A 57 -13.12 12.14 -9.56
N VAL A 58 -12.60 11.68 -10.69
CA VAL A 58 -11.18 11.38 -10.87
C VAL A 58 -10.64 12.22 -12.01
N TRP A 59 -9.59 13.00 -11.74
CA TRP A 59 -8.81 13.70 -12.74
C TRP A 59 -7.54 12.92 -13.05
N PRO A 60 -7.37 12.44 -14.29
CA PRO A 60 -6.10 11.89 -14.76
C PRO A 60 -4.97 12.92 -14.69
N ASN A 61 -3.72 12.44 -14.57
CA ASN A 61 -2.53 13.26 -14.76
C ASN A 61 -2.43 13.82 -16.20
N GLU A 62 -2.83 13.02 -17.16
CA GLU A 62 -3.02 13.37 -18.55
C GLU A 62 -4.33 12.73 -19.00
N MET A 63 -5.20 13.49 -19.66
CA MET A 63 -6.46 12.97 -20.20
C MET A 63 -6.20 12.36 -21.59
N PRO A 64 -6.06 11.02 -21.73
CA PRO A 64 -5.83 10.41 -23.02
C PRO A 64 -7.06 10.63 -23.90
N ALA A 65 -6.86 11.03 -25.16
CA ALA A 65 -7.96 11.33 -26.08
C ALA A 65 -8.96 10.18 -26.22
N ASP A 66 -8.50 8.94 -26.07
CA ASP A 66 -9.35 7.75 -26.12
C ASP A 66 -10.34 7.65 -24.96
N LEU A 67 -10.07 8.26 -23.80
CA LEU A 67 -11.02 8.24 -22.67
C LEU A 67 -12.35 8.92 -23.02
N HIS A 68 -12.37 9.87 -23.95
CA HIS A 68 -13.62 10.45 -24.43
C HIS A 68 -14.49 9.47 -25.24
N LYS A 69 -13.95 8.32 -25.63
CA LYS A 69 -14.68 7.25 -26.32
C LYS A 69 -15.29 6.24 -25.34
N VAL A 70 -15.02 6.37 -24.04
CA VAL A 70 -15.58 5.52 -22.99
C VAL A 70 -17.09 5.76 -22.91
N ARG A 71 -17.84 4.67 -22.81
CA ARG A 71 -19.28 4.71 -22.63
C ARG A 71 -19.62 4.65 -21.14
N PRO A 72 -20.77 5.21 -20.71
CA PRO A 72 -21.29 4.97 -19.37
C PRO A 72 -21.40 3.47 -19.06
N HIS A 73 -21.21 3.11 -17.79
CA HIS A 73 -21.22 1.76 -17.23
C HIS A 73 -20.12 0.84 -17.77
N GLN A 74 -19.05 1.42 -18.30
CA GLN A 74 -17.91 0.65 -18.76
C GLN A 74 -17.02 0.26 -17.56
N PRO A 75 -16.56 -1.01 -17.48
CA PRO A 75 -15.74 -1.47 -16.36
C PRO A 75 -14.47 -0.64 -16.18
N LEU A 76 -14.24 -0.22 -14.93
CA LEU A 76 -13.05 0.45 -14.45
C LEU A 76 -12.22 -0.55 -13.65
N ASN A 77 -10.93 -0.66 -13.99
CA ASN A 77 -10.00 -1.53 -13.29
C ASN A 77 -8.89 -0.71 -12.62
N ARG A 78 -8.41 -1.19 -11.48
CA ARG A 78 -7.25 -0.65 -10.75
C ARG A 78 -6.06 -1.57 -10.95
N ASN A 79 -4.99 -1.05 -11.55
CA ASN A 79 -3.76 -1.80 -11.79
C ASN A 79 -2.59 -1.35 -10.89
N LEU A 80 -2.76 -0.25 -10.16
CA LEU A 80 -1.82 0.22 -9.16
C LEU A 80 -2.61 0.83 -8.00
N ASP A 81 -2.62 0.18 -6.85
CA ASP A 81 -3.15 0.74 -5.61
C ASP A 81 -2.03 1.51 -4.89
N HIS A 82 -2.11 2.84 -4.91
CA HIS A 82 -1.05 3.68 -4.37
C HIS A 82 -0.95 3.57 -2.85
N ASN A 83 -2.10 3.52 -2.16
CA ASN A 83 -2.14 3.41 -0.71
C ASN A 83 -1.57 2.07 -0.23
N TRP A 84 -1.92 0.97 -0.92
CA TRP A 84 -1.36 -0.35 -0.63
C TRP A 84 0.17 -0.38 -0.83
N GLN A 85 0.67 0.20 -1.92
CA GLN A 85 2.12 0.30 -2.12
C GLN A 85 2.82 1.10 -1.01
N GLN A 86 2.23 2.21 -0.58
CA GLN A 86 2.79 3.00 0.54
C GLN A 86 2.73 2.22 1.86
N ALA A 87 1.69 1.43 2.10
CA ALA A 87 1.59 0.58 3.28
C ALA A 87 2.70 -0.49 3.33
N LEU A 88 3.06 -1.08 2.18
CA LEU A 88 4.13 -2.07 2.08
C LEU A 88 5.54 -1.50 2.32
N LEU A 89 5.76 -0.21 2.04
CA LEU A 89 7.04 0.45 2.26
C LEU A 89 7.29 0.80 3.73
N LYS A 90 6.24 0.77 4.56
CA LYS A 90 6.35 0.98 6.00
C LYS A 90 6.69 -0.33 6.68
N THR A 91 7.38 -0.25 7.83
CA THR A 91 7.60 -1.39 8.71
C THR A 91 6.25 -2.03 9.04
N SER A 92 5.95 -3.16 8.41
CA SER A 92 4.65 -3.83 8.51
C SER A 92 4.50 -4.59 9.82
N SER A 93 5.61 -4.80 10.54
CA SER A 93 5.64 -5.45 11.85
C SER A 93 6.94 -5.11 12.58
N GLU A 94 6.85 -4.82 13.87
CA GLU A 94 7.99 -4.86 14.79
C GLU A 94 7.94 -6.18 15.56
N ARG A 95 8.98 -7.02 15.44
CA ARG A 95 9.18 -8.15 16.35
C ARG A 95 10.15 -7.72 17.45
N ARG A 96 9.68 -7.74 18.70
CA ARG A 96 10.52 -7.62 19.90
C ARG A 96 10.74 -9.02 20.46
N ILE A 97 11.94 -9.27 20.97
CA ILE A 97 12.32 -10.52 21.62
C ILE A 97 12.53 -10.18 23.09
N ALA A 98 11.79 -10.80 24.01
CA ALA A 98 12.07 -10.61 25.42
C ALA A 98 13.43 -11.25 25.78
N VAL A 99 14.21 -10.57 26.61
CA VAL A 99 15.50 -11.05 27.09
C VAL A 99 15.57 -10.84 28.59
N ASP A 100 15.78 -11.94 29.32
CA ASP A 100 16.11 -11.91 30.74
C ASP A 100 17.62 -11.69 30.90
N ILE A 101 17.99 -10.80 31.80
CA ILE A 101 19.39 -10.42 32.06
C ILE A 101 19.74 -10.79 33.50
N GLU A 102 20.73 -11.65 33.66
CA GLU A 102 21.29 -12.02 34.95
C GLU A 102 22.76 -11.56 35.02
N LEU A 103 23.07 -10.75 36.03
CA LEU A 103 24.43 -10.32 36.32
C LEU A 103 24.84 -10.91 37.66
N SER A 104 25.94 -11.66 37.66
CA SER A 104 26.54 -12.28 38.84
C SER A 104 28.04 -12.01 38.85
N GLY A 105 28.69 -12.15 40.00
CA GLY A 105 30.14 -11.94 40.08
C GLY A 105 30.65 -11.85 41.50
N TRP A 106 31.98 -11.91 41.62
CA TRP A 106 32.73 -11.64 42.84
C TRP A 106 33.97 -10.80 42.51
N GLN A 107 34.83 -10.51 43.49
CA GLN A 107 35.93 -9.54 43.34
C GLN A 107 36.83 -9.76 42.11
N GLU A 108 37.05 -11.02 41.72
CA GLU A 108 37.94 -11.40 40.61
C GLU A 108 37.22 -11.57 39.27
N GLN A 109 35.89 -11.49 39.23
CA GLN A 109 35.14 -11.75 37.99
C GLN A 109 33.70 -11.22 38.01
N LEU A 110 33.27 -10.71 36.87
CA LEU A 110 31.88 -10.37 36.57
C LEU A 110 31.36 -11.25 35.43
N VAL A 111 30.18 -11.83 35.60
CA VAL A 111 29.52 -12.74 34.64
C VAL A 111 28.15 -12.21 34.29
N LEU A 112 27.92 -11.93 33.02
CA LEU A 112 26.64 -11.49 32.45
C LEU A 112 26.05 -12.63 31.61
N THR A 113 24.86 -13.09 31.96
CA THR A 113 24.08 -14.04 31.17
C THR A 113 22.82 -13.35 30.64
N MET A 114 22.57 -13.49 29.35
CA MET A 114 21.38 -13.00 28.67
C MET A 114 20.62 -14.18 28.06
N THR A 115 19.34 -14.34 28.38
CA THR A 115 18.48 -15.44 27.91
C THR A 115 17.28 -14.90 27.14
N SER A 116 17.06 -15.37 25.91
CA SER A 116 15.90 -14.98 25.11
C SER A 116 14.61 -15.65 25.58
N GLU A 117 13.46 -15.15 25.13
CA GLU A 117 12.13 -15.74 25.33
C GLU A 117 12.00 -17.19 24.83
N GLU A 118 12.90 -17.61 23.94
CA GLU A 118 12.98 -18.97 23.38
C GLU A 118 13.91 -19.87 24.22
N GLY A 119 14.46 -19.36 25.33
CA GLY A 119 15.38 -20.09 26.22
C GLY A 119 16.82 -20.19 25.72
N VAL A 120 17.21 -19.40 24.72
CA VAL A 120 18.58 -19.38 24.21
C VAL A 120 19.42 -18.41 25.04
N SER A 121 20.52 -18.89 25.62
CA SER A 121 21.38 -18.09 26.51
C SER A 121 22.77 -17.84 25.93
N VAL A 122 23.29 -16.64 26.18
CA VAL A 122 24.69 -16.27 25.99
C VAL A 122 25.25 -15.76 27.31
N THR A 123 26.45 -16.22 27.67
CA THR A 123 27.18 -15.76 28.85
C THR A 123 28.49 -15.12 28.44
N HIS A 124 28.77 -13.96 29.00
CA HIS A 124 30.04 -13.26 28.85
C HIS A 124 30.66 -12.97 30.21
N THR A 125 31.98 -13.02 30.28
CA THR A 125 32.74 -12.95 31.51
C THR A 125 33.84 -11.91 31.38
N LEU A 126 33.93 -11.03 32.37
CA LEU A 126 34.99 -10.04 32.52
C LEU A 126 35.79 -10.37 33.77
N ASP A 127 37.11 -10.41 33.63
CA ASP A 127 38.01 -10.62 34.77
C ASP A 127 38.12 -9.32 35.60
N GLY A 128 38.24 -9.47 36.91
CA GLY A 128 38.49 -8.37 37.85
C GLY A 128 39.96 -7.92 37.80
N GLU A 129 40.19 -6.64 38.07
CA GLU A 129 41.53 -6.07 38.28
C GLU A 129 42.03 -6.26 39.72
#